data_AF-A0A7S3G020-F1
#
_entry.id   AF-A0A7S3G020-F1
#
_cell.length_a   1.000
_cell.length_b   1.000
_cell.length_c   1.000
_cell.angle_alpha   90.00
_cell.angle_beta   90.00
_cell.angle_gamma   90.00
#
_symmetry.space_group_name_H-M   'P 1'
#
loop_
_entity.id
_entity.type
_entity.pdbx_description
1 polymer ?
#
loop_
_entity_poly.entity_id
_entity_poly.type
_entity_poly.pdbx_seq_one_letter_code
_entity_poly.pdbx_strand_id
1 'polypeptide(L)'
;VFTKRAFQYLNISTEGLAAIEWEDLLSLDKEVKISLFPQDHVVPPRIPGYVIQHLVRSLDGLFQTSGREGHILYRWFHRQFSEVAKEEYQADAQTLRTYTSYFSSEDTPKFGVEQ
;
A
#
# COMPACT_ATOMS: atom_id res chain seq x y z
N VAL A 1 -3.62 0.00 12.90
CA VAL A 1 -3.51 1.13 11.95
C VAL A 1 -2.94 0.67 10.60
N PHE A 2 -1.77 0.04 10.57
CA PHE A 2 -1.10 -0.44 9.34
C PHE A 2 -2.01 -1.18 8.34
N THR A 3 -2.58 -2.34 8.71
CA THR A 3 -3.37 -3.17 7.79
C THR A 3 -4.58 -2.42 7.23
N LYS A 4 -5.27 -1.67 8.09
CA LYS A 4 -6.38 -0.79 7.68
C LYS A 4 -5.93 0.19 6.60
N ARG A 5 -4.81 0.88 6.80
CA ARG A 5 -4.31 1.87 5.85
C ARG A 5 -3.88 1.22 4.53
N ALA A 6 -3.23 0.05 4.59
CA ALA A 6 -2.85 -0.71 3.42
C ALA A 6 -4.07 -1.11 2.56
N PHE A 7 -5.16 -1.53 3.20
CA PHE A 7 -6.41 -1.89 2.53
C PHE A 7 -7.14 -0.68 1.97
N GLN A 8 -7.16 0.44 2.70
CA GLN A 8 -7.72 1.67 2.16
C GLN A 8 -7.00 2.10 0.87
N TYR A 9 -5.66 2.06 0.84
CA TYR A 9 -4.91 2.37 -0.39
C TYR A 9 -5.25 1.40 -1.53
N LEU A 10 -5.33 0.11 -1.23
CA LEU A 10 -5.70 -0.90 -2.23
C LEU A 10 -7.12 -0.68 -2.78
N ASN A 11 -8.06 -0.30 -1.91
CA ASN A 11 -9.45 -0.05 -2.25
C ASN A 11 -9.64 1.19 -3.13
N ILE A 12 -8.80 2.21 -2.96
CA ILE A 12 -8.78 3.42 -3.80
C ILE A 12 -8.19 3.12 -5.17
N SER A 13 -7.21 2.20 -5.24
CA SER A 13 -6.57 1.85 -6.50
C SER A 13 -7.54 1.18 -7.47
N THR A 14 -7.47 1.61 -8.72
CA THR A 14 -8.28 1.07 -9.83
C THR A 14 -7.66 -0.19 -10.44
N GLU A 15 -6.33 -0.23 -10.56
CA GLU A 15 -5.60 -1.32 -11.21
C GLU A 15 -4.96 -2.30 -10.21
N GLY A 16 -4.88 -1.92 -8.94
CA GLY A 16 -4.09 -2.59 -7.92
C GLY A 16 -2.85 -1.78 -7.54
N LEU A 17 -2.07 -2.30 -6.61
CA LEU A 17 -0.85 -1.66 -6.12
C LEU A 17 0.34 -2.59 -6.22
N ALA A 18 1.47 -2.06 -6.66
CA ALA A 18 2.75 -2.73 -6.52
C ALA A 18 3.22 -2.70 -5.06
N ALA A 19 4.05 -3.67 -4.68
CA ALA A 19 4.65 -3.69 -3.35
C ALA A 19 5.42 -2.39 -3.05
N ILE A 20 6.15 -1.87 -4.04
CA ILE A 20 6.91 -0.62 -3.93
C ILE A 20 6.02 0.60 -3.66
N GLU A 21 4.86 0.67 -4.32
CA GLU A 21 3.89 1.75 -4.12
C GLU A 21 3.25 1.67 -2.74
N TRP A 22 2.97 0.45 -2.26
CA TRP A 22 2.50 0.24 -0.90
C TRP A 22 3.54 0.70 0.12
N GLU A 23 4.81 0.32 -0.06
CA GLU A 23 5.92 0.78 0.78
C GLU A 23 5.94 2.30 0.85
N ASP A 24 5.87 2.99 -0.28
CA ASP A 24 5.93 4.45 -0.36
C ASP A 24 4.71 5.11 0.30
N LEU A 25 3.50 4.72 -0.10
CA LEU A 25 2.25 5.27 0.43
C LEU A 25 2.13 5.11 1.94
N LEU A 26 2.53 3.96 2.47
CA LEU A 26 2.51 3.69 3.90
C LEU A 26 3.66 4.40 4.64
N SER A 27 4.78 4.67 3.97
CA SER A 27 5.89 5.48 4.52
C SER A 27 5.55 6.95 4.66
N LEU A 28 4.65 7.47 3.81
CA LEU A 28 4.13 8.83 3.90
C LEU A 28 3.18 9.01 5.10
N ASP A 29 2.66 7.93 5.67
CA ASP A 29 1.78 7.97 6.83
C ASP A 29 2.57 7.83 8.15
N LYS A 30 2.64 8.93 8.90
CA LYS A 30 3.32 8.99 10.19
C LYS A 30 2.70 8.05 11.23
N GLU A 31 1.37 7.91 11.24
CA GLU A 31 0.67 7.05 12.21
C GLU A 31 0.97 5.58 11.94
N VAL A 32 1.05 5.19 10.67
CA VAL A 32 1.46 3.84 10.27
C VAL A 32 2.89 3.55 10.74
N LYS A 33 3.84 4.48 10.52
CA LYS A 33 5.23 4.29 10.97
C LYS A 33 5.34 4.13 12.48
N ILE A 34 4.64 4.98 13.25
CA ILE A 34 4.60 4.87 14.71
C ILE A 34 3.97 3.53 15.14
N SER A 35 2.92 3.09 14.45
CA SER A 35 2.24 1.81 14.74
C SER A 35 3.12 0.59 14.47
N LEU A 36 4.02 0.64 13.48
CA LEU A 36 4.90 -0.47 13.13
C LEU A 36 6.18 -0.50 13.97
N PHE A 37 6.70 0.68 14.30
CA PHE A 37 8.00 0.85 14.95
C PHE A 37 7.87 1.71 16.23
N PRO A 38 7.08 1.28 17.24
CA PRO A 38 6.75 2.12 18.40
C PRO A 38 7.93 2.37 19.35
N GLN A 39 8.94 1.50 19.35
CA GLN A 39 10.10 1.56 20.24
C GLN A 39 11.40 1.89 19.53
N ASP A 40 11.38 2.04 18.20
CA ASP A 40 12.60 2.31 17.46
C ASP A 40 12.97 3.78 17.58
N HIS A 41 14.14 4.03 18.16
CA HIS A 41 14.73 5.36 18.24
C HIS A 41 15.05 5.96 16.85
N VAL A 42 15.08 5.11 15.81
CA VAL A 42 15.29 5.49 14.42
C VAL A 42 14.18 4.86 13.58
N VAL A 43 13.14 5.64 13.30
CA VAL A 43 12.11 5.25 12.34
C VAL A 43 12.74 5.26 10.94
N PRO A 44 12.72 4.15 10.20
CA PRO A 44 13.31 4.13 8.87
C PRO A 44 12.57 5.14 7.96
N PRO A 45 13.26 5.82 7.04
CA PRO A 45 12.65 6.82 6.16
C PRO A 45 11.54 6.20 5.30
N ARG A 46 11.72 4.91 4.97
CA ARG A 46 10.81 4.08 4.19
C ARG A 46 10.51 2.79 4.92
N ILE A 47 9.27 2.30 4.80
CA ILE A 47 8.87 1.00 5.33
C ILE A 47 9.69 -0.08 4.62
N PRO A 48 10.36 -0.97 5.38
CA PRO A 48 11.12 -2.06 4.79
C PRO A 48 10.23 -2.99 3.96
N GLY A 49 10.71 -3.41 2.78
CA GLY A 49 9.90 -4.22 1.87
C GLY A 49 9.44 -5.57 2.43
N TYR A 50 10.18 -6.15 3.39
CA TYR A 50 9.74 -7.38 4.06
C TYR A 50 8.39 -7.20 4.79
N VAL A 51 8.07 -5.99 5.26
CA VAL A 51 6.78 -5.70 5.93
C VAL A 51 5.63 -5.90 4.94
N ILE A 52 5.80 -5.43 3.69
CA ILE A 52 4.80 -5.60 2.64
C ILE A 52 4.76 -7.05 2.15
N GLN A 53 5.92 -7.71 2.03
CA GLN A 53 5.95 -9.14 1.72
C GLN A 53 5.19 -9.97 2.75
N HIS A 54 5.32 -9.64 4.05
CA HIS A 54 4.56 -10.29 5.11
C HIS A 54 3.06 -10.02 4.99
N LEU A 55 2.66 -8.77 4.70
CA LEU A 55 1.25 -8.44 4.45
C LEU A 55 0.69 -9.27 3.29
N VAL A 56 1.37 -9.27 2.13
CA VAL A 56 0.97 -10.03 0.94
C VAL A 56 0.84 -11.51 1.25
N ARG A 57 1.84 -12.10 1.91
CA ARG A 57 1.84 -13.52 2.29
C ARG A 57 0.73 -13.86 3.28
N SER A 58 0.39 -12.96 4.20
CA SER A 58 -0.71 -13.19 5.16
C SER A 58 -2.09 -13.20 4.51
N LEU A 59 -2.19 -12.70 3.28
CA LEU A 59 -3.42 -12.57 2.51
C LEU A 59 -3.37 -13.40 1.23
N ASP A 60 -2.52 -14.43 1.23
CA ASP A 60 -2.41 -15.35 0.11
C ASP A 60 -3.78 -15.96 -0.24
N GLY A 61 -4.05 -16.09 -1.54
CA GLY A 61 -5.35 -16.50 -2.06
C GLY A 61 -6.45 -15.42 -2.05
N LEU A 62 -6.25 -14.27 -1.40
CA LEU A 62 -7.19 -13.13 -1.47
C LEU A 62 -6.84 -12.12 -2.57
N PHE A 63 -5.63 -12.23 -3.13
CA PHE A 63 -5.14 -11.36 -4.19
C PHE A 63 -5.14 -12.03 -5.57
N GLN A 64 -5.52 -11.25 -6.58
CA GLN A 64 -5.11 -11.48 -7.96
C GLN A 64 -3.86 -10.65 -8.24
N THR A 65 -2.97 -11.20 -9.07
CA THR A 65 -1.79 -10.48 -9.54
C THR A 65 -1.92 -10.12 -11.02
N SER A 66 -1.48 -8.91 -11.40
CA SER A 66 -1.25 -8.50 -12.78
C SER A 66 0.13 -7.86 -12.93
N GLY A 67 0.55 -7.58 -14.16
CA GLY A 67 1.83 -6.94 -14.44
C GLY A 67 1.67 -5.53 -14.98
N ARG A 68 2.48 -4.59 -14.49
CA ARG A 68 2.64 -3.24 -15.07
C ARG A 68 4.10 -2.85 -15.00
N GLU A 69 4.70 -2.57 -16.15
CA GLU A 69 6.09 -2.10 -16.27
C GLU A 69 7.12 -2.99 -15.54
N GLY A 70 6.91 -4.31 -15.54
CA GLY A 70 7.80 -5.27 -14.86
C GLY A 70 7.50 -5.49 -13.38
N HIS A 71 6.50 -4.78 -12.82
CA HIS A 71 6.09 -4.93 -11.42
C HIS A 71 4.80 -5.74 -11.30
N ILE A 72 4.72 -6.50 -10.21
CA ILE A 72 3.51 -7.23 -9.81
C ILE A 72 2.57 -6.26 -9.12
N LEU A 73 1.37 -6.09 -9.67
CA LEU A 73 0.27 -5.38 -9.05
C LEU A 73 -0.64 -6.36 -8.31
N TYR A 74 -0.96 -6.04 -7.07
CA TYR A 74 -1.91 -6.78 -6.25
C TYR A 74 -3.27 -6.09 -6.28
N ARG A 75 -4.33 -6.88 -6.48
CA ARG A 75 -5.73 -6.43 -6.38
C ARG A 75 -6.56 -7.50 -5.70
N TRP A 76 -7.70 -7.13 -5.12
CA TRP A 76 -8.63 -8.14 -4.59
C TRP A 76 -9.05 -9.14 -5.67
N PHE A 77 -8.97 -10.43 -5.36
CA PHE A 77 -9.28 -11.50 -6.29
C PHE A 77 -10.78 -11.55 -6.60
N HIS A 78 -11.61 -11.60 -5.56
CA HIS A 78 -13.06 -11.67 -5.71
C HIS A 78 -13.72 -10.30 -5.57
N ARG A 79 -14.65 -10.00 -6.48
CA ARG A 79 -15.46 -8.78 -6.44
C ARG A 79 -16.24 -8.64 -5.13
N GLN A 80 -16.89 -9.71 -4.66
CA GLN A 80 -17.63 -9.70 -3.39
C GLN A 80 -16.75 -9.30 -2.21
N PHE A 81 -15.53 -9.83 -2.16
CA PHE A 81 -14.56 -9.46 -1.15
C PHE A 81 -14.14 -7.99 -1.28
N SER A 82 -13.89 -7.51 -2.51
CA SER A 82 -13.55 -6.11 -2.75
C SER A 82 -14.67 -5.14 -2.33
N GLU A 83 -15.93 -5.51 -2.52
CA GLU A 83 -17.07 -4.67 -2.14
C GLU A 83 -17.15 -4.53 -0.61
N VAL A 84 -17.10 -5.66 0.11
CA VAL A 84 -17.08 -5.66 1.58
C VAL A 84 -15.84 -4.94 2.11
N ALA A 85 -14.66 -5.18 1.54
CA ALA A 85 -13.44 -4.49 1.95
C ALA A 85 -13.53 -2.98 1.74
N LYS A 86 -14.21 -2.50 0.69
CA LYS A 86 -14.44 -1.07 0.45
C LYS A 86 -15.40 -0.46 1.48
N GLU A 87 -16.41 -1.20 1.90
CA GLU A 87 -17.38 -0.77 2.92
C GLU A 87 -16.73 -0.69 4.31
N GLU A 88 -15.98 -1.73 4.70
CA GLU A 88 -15.33 -1.82 6.02
C GLU A 88 -14.09 -0.92 6.12
N TYR A 89 -13.33 -0.81 5.03
CA TYR A 89 -12.09 -0.04 4.96
C TYR A 89 -12.24 1.13 3.99
N GLN A 90 -13.25 1.96 4.21
CA GLN A 90 -13.41 3.23 3.50
C GLN A 90 -12.21 4.14 3.75
N ALA A 91 -11.68 4.71 2.69
CA ALA A 91 -10.58 5.66 2.75
C ALA A 91 -11.05 6.96 3.42
N ASP A 92 -10.31 7.40 4.43
CA ASP A 92 -10.52 8.73 4.98
C ASP A 92 -9.86 9.81 4.10
N ALA A 93 -10.16 11.07 4.40
CA ALA A 93 -9.66 12.20 3.63
C ALA A 93 -8.12 12.28 3.63
N GLN A 94 -7.44 11.79 4.67
CA GLN A 94 -5.98 11.79 4.72
C GLN A 94 -5.40 10.73 3.78
N THR A 95 -5.97 9.53 3.77
CA THR A 95 -5.56 8.47 2.84
C THR A 95 -5.74 8.92 1.39
N LEU A 96 -6.90 9.52 1.07
CA LEU A 96 -7.17 10.03 -0.29
C LEU A 96 -6.17 11.11 -0.71
N ARG A 97 -5.89 12.09 0.16
CA ARG A 97 -4.89 13.13 -0.14
C ARG A 97 -3.51 12.54 -0.38
N THR A 98 -3.09 11.58 0.45
CA THR A 98 -1.77 10.96 0.33
C THR A 98 -1.65 10.17 -0.97
N TYR A 99 -2.69 9.38 -1.29
CA TYR A 99 -2.76 8.62 -2.55
C TYR A 99 -2.68 9.54 -3.76
N THR A 100 -3.54 10.55 -3.84
CA THR A 100 -3.56 11.49 -4.97
C THR A 100 -2.25 12.25 -5.07
N SER A 101 -1.68 12.70 -3.95
CA SER A 101 -0.39 13.41 -3.96
C SER A 101 0.75 12.54 -4.50
N TYR A 102 0.79 11.26 -4.12
CA TYR A 102 1.80 10.33 -4.61
C TYR A 102 1.68 10.12 -6.12
N PHE A 103 0.48 9.75 -6.60
CA PHE A 103 0.29 9.41 -8.02
C PHE A 103 0.31 10.62 -8.97
N SER A 104 -0.05 11.81 -8.48
CA SER A 104 -0.01 13.06 -9.25
C SER A 104 1.36 13.74 -9.26
N SER A 105 2.29 13.35 -8.37
CA SER A 105 3.64 13.90 -8.42
C SER A 105 4.43 13.29 -9.58
N GLU A 106 4.95 14.14 -10.47
CA GLU A 106 5.81 13.71 -11.58
C GLU A 106 7.21 13.27 -11.09
N ASP A 107 7.59 13.68 -9.87
CA ASP A 107 8.92 13.48 -9.28
C ASP A 107 9.10 12.20 -8.45
N THR A 108 8.04 11.40 -8.21
CA THR A 108 8.23 10.11 -7.52
C THR A 108 8.63 9.03 -8.52
N PRO A 109 9.81 8.40 -8.38
CA PRO A 109 10.13 7.22 -9.17
C PRO A 109 9.17 6.10 -8.76
N LYS A 110 8.14 5.88 -9.59
CA LYS A 110 7.06 4.89 -9.35
C LYS A 110 7.59 3.45 -9.31
N PHE A 111 8.77 3.27 -9.90
CA PHE A 111 9.46 2.00 -10.06
C PHE A 111 10.93 2.27 -9.76
N GLY A 112 11.43 1.67 -8.69
CA GLY A 112 12.79 1.87 -8.22
C GLY A 112 13.76 1.56 -9.34
N VAL A 113 14.56 2.55 -9.73
CA VAL A 113 15.73 2.30 -10.57
C VAL A 113 16.69 1.52 -9.68
N GLU A 114 16.82 0.22 -9.92
CA GLU A 114 17.98 -0.54 -9.44
C GLU A 114 19.24 0.18 -9.95
N GLN A 115 20.06 0.66 -9.02
CA GLN A 115 21.46 1.02 -9.29
C GLN A 115 22.37 -0.03 -8.68
#